data_AF-B7XB79-F1
#
_entry.id   AF-B7XB79-F1
#
_cell.length_a   1.000
_cell.length_b   1.000
_cell.length_c   1.000
_cell.angle_alpha   90.00
_cell.angle_beta   90.00
_cell.angle_gamma   90.00
#
_symmetry.space_group_name_H-M   'P 1'
#
loop_
_entity.id
_entity.type
_entity.pdbx_description
1 polymer ?
#
loop_
_entity_poly.entity_id
_entity_poly.type
_entity_poly.pdbx_seq_one_letter_code
_entity_poly.pdbx_strand_id
1 'polypeptide(L)'
;ERTIALDLFLIVKLALYTLPILLLLALQSDLGTALVFAAIYCGIVLLSGVSWKIILPVFLTVSLLFTVFMLIFISNGGRAFLHGLGMPTYQINRISAWLHPFEYAQTVTYQQAQGQIAIGSG
;
A
#
# COMPACT_ATOMS: atom_id res chain seq x y z
N GLU A 1 -21.65 -27.23 -1.20
CA GLU A 1 -21.07 -26.54 -2.39
C GLU A 1 -20.64 -25.14 -1.97
N ARG A 2 -19.43 -24.69 -2.33
CA ARG A 2 -19.02 -23.30 -2.07
C ARG A 2 -19.66 -22.40 -3.11
N THR A 3 -20.39 -21.40 -2.67
CA THR A 3 -21.01 -20.39 -3.54
C THR A 3 -20.20 -19.10 -3.50
N ILE A 4 -20.22 -18.34 -4.59
CA ILE A 4 -19.57 -17.01 -4.68
C ILE A 4 -20.07 -16.07 -3.57
N ALA A 5 -21.33 -16.21 -3.15
CA ALA A 5 -21.91 -15.45 -2.05
C ALA A 5 -21.26 -15.76 -0.70
N LEU A 6 -20.91 -17.02 -0.41
CA LEU A 6 -20.19 -17.41 0.80
C LEU A 6 -18.75 -16.90 0.78
N ASP A 7 -18.08 -16.94 -0.37
CA ASP A 7 -16.73 -16.39 -0.53
C ASP A 7 -16.72 -14.86 -0.30
N LEU A 8 -17.69 -14.13 -0.86
CA LEU A 8 -17.86 -12.69 -0.62
C LEU A 8 -18.16 -12.39 0.85
N PHE A 9 -19.03 -13.17 1.49
CA PHE A 9 -19.33 -13.02 2.91
C PHE A 9 -18.08 -13.23 3.78
N LEU A 10 -17.24 -14.22 3.44
CA LEU A 10 -15.99 -14.48 4.14
C LEU A 10 -15.01 -13.31 4.02
N ILE A 11 -14.87 -12.74 2.80
CA ILE A 11 -14.03 -11.56 2.56
C ILE A 11 -14.53 -10.36 3.39
N VAL A 12 -15.84 -10.05 3.33
CA VAL A 12 -16.42 -8.93 4.09
C VAL A 12 -16.25 -9.13 5.60
N LYS A 13 -16.45 -10.36 6.09
CA LYS A 13 -16.27 -10.68 7.51
C LYS A 13 -14.82 -10.48 7.95
N LEU A 14 -13.84 -10.94 7.17
CA LEU A 14 -12.42 -10.70 7.46
C LEU A 14 -12.08 -9.21 7.39
N ALA A 15 -12.60 -8.49 6.39
CA ALA A 15 -12.40 -7.05 6.24
C ALA A 15 -12.95 -6.27 7.44
N LEU A 16 -14.07 -6.69 8.02
CA LEU A 16 -14.66 -6.05 9.20
C LEU A 16 -13.72 -6.14 10.42
N TYR A 17 -13.00 -7.26 10.58
CA TYR A 17 -12.03 -7.41 11.67
C TYR A 17 -10.74 -6.61 11.45
N THR A 18 -10.31 -6.45 10.20
CA THR A 18 -9.10 -5.67 9.87
C THR A 18 -9.35 -4.16 9.80
N LEU A 19 -10.59 -3.74 9.51
CA LEU A 19 -11.00 -2.34 9.41
C LEU A 19 -10.65 -1.47 10.63
N PRO A 20 -10.95 -1.86 11.90
CA PRO A 20 -10.62 -1.02 13.05
C PRO A 20 -9.11 -0.82 13.19
N ILE A 21 -8.30 -1.84 12.90
CA ILE A 21 -6.84 -1.74 12.94
C ILE A 21 -6.35 -0.78 11.84
N LEU A 22 -6.84 -0.94 10.61
CA LEU A 22 -6.48 -0.06 9.50
C LEU A 22 -6.92 1.39 9.74
N LEU A 23 -8.08 1.60 10.36
CA LEU A 23 -8.58 2.94 10.70
C LEU A 23 -7.70 3.61 11.76
N LEU A 24 -7.30 2.88 12.80
CA LEU A 24 -6.37 3.39 13.81
C LEU A 24 -5.00 3.74 13.20
N LEU A 25 -4.48 2.89 12.32
CA LEU A 25 -3.22 3.15 11.61
C LEU A 25 -3.32 4.35 10.66
N ALA A 26 -4.47 4.53 9.99
CA ALA A 26 -4.74 5.68 9.14
C ALA A 26 -4.77 6.98 9.96
N LEU A 27 -5.39 6.96 11.14
CA LEU A 27 -5.37 8.10 12.08
C LEU A 27 -3.94 8.43 12.56
N GLN A 28 -3.12 7.41 12.77
CA GLN A 28 -1.71 7.57 13.12
C GLN A 28 -0.83 7.99 11.93
N SER A 29 -1.39 8.04 10.71
CA SER A 29 -0.64 8.27 9.47
C SER A 29 0.50 7.26 9.24
N ASP A 30 0.39 6.04 9.77
CA ASP A 30 1.43 5.03 9.67
C ASP A 30 1.28 4.16 8.42
N LEU A 31 1.68 4.74 7.28
CA LEU A 31 1.57 4.11 5.96
C LEU A 31 2.31 2.75 5.89
N GLY A 32 3.50 2.66 6.49
CA GLY A 32 4.31 1.44 6.45
C GLY A 32 3.62 0.25 7.13
N THR A 33 3.15 0.44 8.37
CA THR A 33 2.45 -0.61 9.12
C THR A 33 1.12 -0.97 8.46
N ALA A 34 0.39 -0.01 7.91
CA ALA A 34 -0.83 -0.27 7.16
C ALA A 34 -0.61 -1.20 5.95
N LEU A 35 0.49 -1.01 5.20
CA LEU A 35 0.85 -1.89 4.07
C LEU A 35 1.16 -3.33 4.53
N VAL A 36 1.82 -3.49 5.68
CA VAL A 36 2.08 -4.83 6.25
C VAL A 36 0.78 -5.55 6.58
N PHE A 37 -0.17 -4.88 7.25
CA PHE A 37 -1.48 -5.46 7.54
C PHE A 37 -2.28 -5.78 6.28
N ALA A 38 -2.22 -4.93 5.25
CA ALA A 38 -2.83 -5.20 3.96
C ALA A 38 -2.22 -6.44 3.29
N ALA A 39 -0.90 -6.61 3.33
CA ALA A 39 -0.23 -7.79 2.79
C ALA A 39 -0.64 -9.09 3.53
N ILE A 40 -0.72 -9.05 4.86
CA ILE A 40 -1.20 -10.19 5.67
C ILE A 40 -2.65 -10.53 5.30
N TYR A 41 -3.52 -9.53 5.21
CA TYR A 41 -4.92 -9.74 4.81
C TYR A 41 -5.03 -10.39 3.42
N CYS A 42 -4.28 -9.89 2.43
CA CYS A 42 -4.22 -10.50 1.10
C CYS A 42 -3.75 -11.97 1.16
N GLY A 43 -2.72 -12.27 1.97
CA GLY A 43 -2.25 -13.64 2.17
C GLY A 43 -3.32 -14.56 2.75
N ILE A 44 -4.08 -14.09 3.76
CA ILE A 44 -5.19 -14.85 4.35
C ILE A 44 -6.30 -15.09 3.32
N VAL A 45 -6.66 -14.08 2.53
CA VAL A 45 -7.69 -14.20 1.49
C VAL A 45 -7.29 -15.25 0.46
N LEU A 46 -6.03 -15.24 -0.01
CA LEU A 46 -5.50 -16.24 -0.95
C LEU A 46 -5.52 -17.66 -0.37
N LEU A 47 -5.13 -17.82 0.90
CA LEU A 47 -5.09 -19.12 1.59
C LEU A 47 -6.48 -19.68 1.93
N SER A 48 -7.50 -18.83 2.09
CA SER A 48 -8.86 -19.27 2.46
C SER A 48 -9.62 -20.05 1.37
N GLY A 49 -9.00 -20.20 0.19
CA GLY A 49 -9.55 -20.94 -0.94
C GLY A 49 -10.71 -20.22 -1.65
N VAL A 50 -10.69 -18.88 -1.65
CA VAL A 50 -11.64 -18.06 -2.41
C VAL A 50 -11.53 -18.39 -3.89
N SER A 51 -12.67 -18.40 -4.57
CA SER A 51 -12.75 -18.63 -6.02
C SER A 51 -11.84 -17.70 -6.82
N TRP A 52 -11.02 -18.25 -7.72
CA TRP A 52 -10.12 -17.49 -8.62
C TRP A 52 -10.86 -16.49 -9.51
N LYS A 53 -12.15 -16.73 -9.75
CA LYS A 53 -13.07 -15.82 -10.45
C LYS A 53 -13.28 -14.48 -9.73
N ILE A 54 -13.03 -14.40 -8.42
CA ILE A 54 -13.12 -13.17 -7.63
C ILE A 54 -11.73 -12.55 -7.47
N ILE A 55 -10.72 -13.37 -7.15
CA ILE A 55 -9.35 -12.92 -6.90
C ILE A 55 -8.77 -12.25 -8.16
N LEU A 56 -8.91 -12.87 -9.33
CA LEU A 56 -8.27 -12.37 -10.55
C LEU A 56 -8.82 -11.01 -10.99
N PRO A 57 -10.14 -10.77 -11.10
CA PRO A 57 -10.66 -9.44 -11.41
C PRO A 57 -10.26 -8.39 -10.39
N VAL A 58 -10.36 -8.69 -9.08
CA VAL A 58 -9.99 -7.75 -8.02
C VAL A 58 -8.51 -7.37 -8.12
N PHE A 59 -7.63 -8.35 -8.30
CA PHE A 59 -6.20 -8.11 -8.45
C PHE A 59 -5.89 -7.23 -9.67
N LEU A 60 -6.51 -7.53 -10.83
CA LEU A 60 -6.32 -6.74 -12.04
C LEU A 60 -6.82 -5.31 -11.88
N THR A 61 -8.00 -5.11 -11.27
CA THR A 61 -8.53 -3.76 -10.99
C THR A 61 -7.61 -2.97 -10.06
N VAL A 62 -7.14 -3.57 -8.97
CA VAL A 62 -6.24 -2.91 -8.02
C VAL A 62 -4.90 -2.58 -8.67
N SER A 63 -4.33 -3.50 -9.44
CA SER A 63 -3.06 -3.28 -10.15
C SER A 63 -3.17 -2.16 -11.20
N LEU A 64 -4.30 -2.10 -11.91
CA LEU A 64 -4.59 -1.03 -12.87
C LEU A 64 -4.68 0.33 -12.17
N LEU A 65 -5.48 0.42 -11.09
CA LEU A 65 -5.62 1.64 -10.31
C LEU A 65 -4.29 2.12 -9.73
N PHE A 66 -3.48 1.19 -9.20
CA PHE A 66 -2.14 1.49 -8.69
C PHE A 66 -1.22 2.03 -9.78
N THR A 67 -1.25 1.42 -10.97
CA THR A 67 -0.46 1.89 -12.12
C THR A 67 -0.86 3.30 -12.53
N VAL A 68 -2.17 3.56 -12.67
CA VAL A 68 -2.68 4.90 -12.99
C VAL A 68 -2.27 5.92 -11.93
N PHE A 69 -2.43 5.58 -10.65
CA PHE A 69 -2.00 6.43 -9.54
C PHE A 69 -0.50 6.75 -9.63
N MET A 70 0.35 5.77 -9.89
CA MET A 70 1.80 5.99 -10.01
C MET A 70 2.17 6.86 -11.21
N LEU A 71 1.49 6.69 -12.35
CA LEU A 71 1.68 7.56 -13.52
C LEU A 71 1.35 9.02 -13.18
N ILE A 72 0.25 9.25 -12.46
CA ILE A 72 -0.12 10.59 -11.98
C ILE A 72 0.95 11.09 -10.99
N PHE A 73 1.36 10.27 -10.02
CA PHE A 73 2.30 10.67 -8.97
C PHE A 73 3.66 11.11 -9.51
N ILE A 74 4.16 10.43 -10.54
CA ILE A 74 5.46 10.72 -11.18
C ILE A 74 5.37 11.91 -12.15
N SER A 75 4.17 12.21 -12.68
CA SER A 75 3.98 13.30 -13.64
C SER A 75 4.33 14.67 -13.07
N ASN A 76 4.77 15.58 -13.94
CA ASN A 76 5.07 16.96 -13.58
C ASN A 76 3.80 17.66 -13.07
N GLY A 77 3.80 18.06 -11.79
CA GLY A 77 2.65 18.70 -11.12
C GLY A 77 1.67 17.71 -10.48
N GLY A 78 1.81 16.39 -10.69
CA GLY A 78 0.93 15.38 -10.12
C GLY A 78 0.95 15.33 -8.59
N ARG A 79 2.11 15.58 -7.97
CA ARG A 79 2.23 15.67 -6.50
C ARG A 79 1.44 16.86 -5.93
N ALA A 80 1.46 18.01 -6.62
CA ALA A 80 0.70 19.19 -6.22
C ALA A 80 -0.81 18.98 -6.41
N PHE A 81 -1.20 18.30 -7.49
CA PHE A 81 -2.57 17.86 -7.71
C PHE A 81 -3.07 16.93 -6.59
N LEU A 82 -2.29 15.91 -6.23
CA LEU A 82 -2.62 14.98 -5.14
C LEU A 82 -2.70 15.69 -3.78
N HIS A 83 -1.81 16.65 -3.52
CA HIS A 83 -1.87 17.50 -2.34
C HIS A 83 -3.16 18.33 -2.31
N GLY A 84 -3.56 18.90 -3.46
CA GLY A 84 -4.82 19.64 -3.61
C GLY A 84 -6.08 18.78 -3.43
N LEU A 85 -6.00 17.48 -3.73
CA LEU A 85 -7.05 16.49 -3.44
C LEU A 85 -7.13 16.08 -1.96
N GLY A 86 -6.26 16.61 -1.10
CA GLY A 86 -6.25 16.32 0.33
C GLY A 86 -5.26 15.24 0.77
N MET A 87 -4.35 14.81 -0.10
CA MET A 87 -3.27 13.90 0.30
C MET A 87 -2.27 14.62 1.23
N PRO A 88 -2.05 14.14 2.46
CA PRO A 88 -1.10 14.76 3.38
C PRO A 88 0.32 14.79 2.81
N THR A 89 1.03 15.90 3.00
CA THR A 89 2.42 16.07 2.55
C THR A 89 3.33 14.95 3.06
N TYR A 90 3.07 14.43 4.26
CA TYR A 90 3.78 13.28 4.83
C TYR A 90 3.71 12.04 3.92
N GLN A 91 2.53 11.70 3.39
CA GLN A 91 2.37 10.51 2.54
C GLN A 91 3.08 10.69 1.20
N ILE A 92 3.03 11.90 0.64
CA ILE A 92 3.77 12.26 -0.59
C ILE A 92 5.27 12.14 -0.36
N ASN A 93 5.76 12.64 0.78
CA ASN A 93 7.17 12.57 1.14
C ASN A 93 7.63 11.12 1.35
N ARG A 94 6.82 10.25 1.96
CA ARG A 94 7.14 8.83 2.12
C ARG A 94 7.25 8.08 0.80
N ILE A 95 6.33 8.31 -0.14
CA ILE A 95 6.40 7.70 -1.48
C ILE A 95 7.60 8.24 -2.26
N SER A 96 7.85 9.55 -2.16
CA SER A 96 9.00 10.20 -2.84
C SER A 96 10.34 9.73 -2.28
N ALA A 97 10.44 9.55 -0.96
CA ALA A 97 11.56 8.96 -0.25
C ALA A 97 11.83 7.51 -0.69
N TRP A 98 10.78 6.71 -0.91
CA TRP A 98 10.92 5.35 -1.44
C TRP A 98 11.41 5.33 -2.89
N LEU A 99 10.95 6.29 -3.71
CA LEU A 99 11.31 6.37 -5.13
C LEU A 99 12.74 6.91 -5.36
N HIS A 100 13.17 7.90 -4.57
CA HIS A 100 14.50 8.52 -4.65
C HIS A 100 15.24 8.51 -3.30
N PRO A 101 15.59 7.32 -2.76
CA PRO A 101 16.09 7.19 -1.39
C PRO A 101 17.39 7.95 -1.12
N PHE A 102 18.23 8.16 -2.15
CA PHE A 102 19.52 8.85 -2.02
C PHE A 102 19.39 10.37 -2.01
N GLU A 103 18.35 10.94 -2.64
CA GLU A 103 18.08 12.39 -2.59
C GLU A 103 17.57 12.82 -1.20
N TYR A 104 16.91 11.90 -0.48
CA TYR A 104 16.39 12.13 0.87
C TYR A 104 17.29 11.52 1.98
N ALA A 105 18.50 11.07 1.63
CA ALA A 105 19.40 10.36 2.52
C ALA A 105 19.84 11.16 3.74
N GLN A 106 19.60 12.48 3.80
CA GLN A 106 19.90 13.33 4.97
C GLN A 106 18.70 13.56 5.89
N THR A 107 17.50 13.08 5.53
CA THR A 107 16.26 13.35 6.28
C THR A 107 15.47 12.07 6.56
N VAL A 108 14.57 11.66 5.66
CA VAL A 108 13.56 10.62 5.93
C VAL A 108 14.07 9.20 5.67
N THR A 109 15.14 9.05 4.87
CA THR A 109 15.71 7.74 4.47
C THR A 109 17.12 7.50 4.98
N TYR A 110 17.65 8.35 5.87
CA TYR A 110 19.05 8.30 6.33
C TYR A 110 19.49 6.90 6.76
N GLN A 111 18.71 6.25 7.62
CA GLN A 111 19.03 4.91 8.12
C GLN A 111 18.99 3.82 7.02
N GLN A 112 18.06 3.94 6.07
CA GLN A 112 17.94 2.99 4.95
C GLN A 112 19.05 3.19 3.90
N ALA A 113 19.40 4.43 3.59
CA ALA A 113 20.48 4.76 2.67
C ALA A 113 21.85 4.35 3.23
N GLN A 114 22.13 4.64 4.51
CA GLN A 114 23.37 4.22 5.17
C GLN A 114 23.48 2.70 5.28
N GLY A 115 22.37 1.98 5.51
CA GLY A 115 22.36 0.51 5.47
C GLY A 115 22.76 -0.05 4.10
N GLN A 116 22.29 0.54 3.00
CA GLN A 116 22.70 0.14 1.65
C GLN A 116 24.18 0.46 1.37
N ILE A 117 24.66 1.63 1.80
CA ILE A 117 26.06 2.02 1.67
C ILE A 117 26.97 1.08 2.47
N ALA A 118 26.59 0.72 3.69
CA ALA A 118 27.36 -0.18 4.55
C ALA A 118 27.50 -1.60 3.98
N ILE A 119 26.49 -2.11 3.26
CA ILE A 119 26.57 -3.38 2.53
C ILE A 119 27.57 -3.28 1.37
N GLY A 120 27.63 -2.14 0.68
CA GLY A 120 28.53 -1.90 -0.45
C GLY A 120 29.96 -1.52 -0.07
N SER A 121 30.20 -1.06 1.16
CA SER A 121 31.52 -0.73 1.70
C SER A 121 32.21 -1.89 2.42
N GLY A 122 31.61 -3.08 2.40
CA GLY A 122 32.17 -4.33 2.92
C GLY A 122 33.28 -4.87 2.02
#